data_AF-A0A520BS29-F1
#
_entry.id   AF-A0A520BS29-F1
#
_cell.length_a   1.000
_cell.length_b   1.000
_cell.length_c   1.000
_cell.angle_alpha   90.00
_cell.angle_beta   90.00
_cell.angle_gamma   90.00
#
_symmetry.space_group_name_H-M   'P 1'
#
loop_
_entity.id
_entity.type
_entity.pdbx_description
1 polymer ?
#
loop_
_entity_poly.entity_id
_entity_poly.type
_entity_poly.pdbx_seq_one_letter_code
_entity_poly.pdbx_strand_id
1 'polypeptide(L)'
;MIKKLRFYFLIAGVCISIHANSQDAISYQTPPKEIADLLLAKPTPGVSIDGKAEWILFSERNSYPSVEELAMPEYRIAGLRLNPNNYSPSRQNYINNFSLKNIKSNQTFQVTGLPSPLYAGNISWNPAENKIAFTNTTQKGVDLYVIDMATKKAMKINKAFLNVVLGSGLTWLNDNTIVYRTVTKPASAAPTKPLMPKGPTIQQNLGKAAPSATYQDLIKSPFDEQLFEFFATSQLVKNTAGVETPIGKPAIYQRVNISP
;
A
#
# COMPACT_ATOMS: atom_id res chain seq x y z
N MET A 1 -14.21 -32.00 71.31
CA MET A 1 -15.26 -31.48 70.40
C MET A 1 -14.76 -30.36 69.45
N ILE A 2 -13.46 -30.28 69.11
CA ILE A 2 -12.87 -29.19 68.29
C ILE A 2 -12.27 -29.70 66.96
N LYS A 3 -12.04 -31.01 66.79
CA LYS A 3 -11.48 -31.56 65.54
C LYS A 3 -12.49 -31.79 64.42
N LYS A 4 -13.78 -32.00 64.72
CA LYS A 4 -14.82 -32.14 63.69
C LYS A 4 -15.30 -30.80 63.11
N LEU A 5 -15.13 -29.70 63.84
CA LEU A 5 -15.58 -28.37 63.39
C LEU A 5 -14.63 -27.74 62.36
N ARG A 6 -13.33 -28.08 62.38
CA ARG A 6 -12.36 -27.64 61.37
C ARG A 6 -12.50 -28.38 60.03
N PHE A 7 -13.08 -29.57 60.01
CA PHE A 7 -13.27 -30.34 58.77
C PHE A 7 -14.45 -29.82 57.95
N TYR A 8 -15.51 -29.32 58.61
CA TYR A 8 -16.63 -28.67 57.91
C TYR A 8 -16.27 -27.28 57.35
N PHE A 9 -15.36 -26.54 57.98
CA PHE A 9 -14.88 -25.26 57.44
C PHE A 9 -13.96 -25.42 56.22
N LEU A 10 -13.34 -26.59 56.04
CA LEU A 10 -12.48 -26.90 54.89
C LEU A 10 -13.26 -27.48 53.70
N ILE A 11 -14.46 -28.03 53.93
CA ILE A 11 -15.36 -28.50 52.86
C ILE A 11 -16.30 -27.38 52.38
N ALA A 12 -16.62 -26.39 53.21
CA ALA A 12 -17.41 -25.22 52.80
C ALA A 12 -16.61 -24.18 51.97
N GLY A 13 -15.28 -24.22 51.99
CA GLY A 13 -14.41 -23.29 51.26
C GLY A 13 -14.06 -23.70 49.82
N VAL A 14 -14.44 -24.89 49.37
CA VAL A 14 -14.03 -25.44 48.06
C VAL A 14 -15.13 -25.35 46.99
N CYS A 15 -16.36 -24.95 47.36
CA CYS A 15 -17.49 -24.89 46.42
C CYS A 15 -17.90 -23.48 45.97
N ILE A 16 -17.04 -22.47 46.15
CA ILE A 16 -17.20 -21.16 45.49
C ILE A 16 -16.02 -20.96 44.53
N SER A 17 -15.88 -21.90 43.60
CA SER A 17 -15.22 -21.61 42.33
C SER A 17 -16.20 -20.78 41.51
N ILE A 18 -16.24 -19.48 41.82
CA ILE A 18 -16.86 -18.48 40.97
C ILE A 18 -16.32 -18.75 39.57
N HIS A 19 -17.18 -19.20 38.66
CA HIS A 19 -16.87 -19.19 37.24
C HIS A 19 -16.79 -17.73 36.82
N ALA A 20 -15.63 -17.12 37.11
CA ALA A 20 -15.20 -15.92 36.44
C ALA A 20 -15.00 -16.30 34.98
N ASN A 21 -16.06 -16.21 34.18
CA ASN A 21 -15.94 -16.11 32.72
C ASN A 21 -15.30 -14.75 32.44
N SER A 22 -13.99 -14.70 32.62
CA SER A 22 -13.15 -13.56 32.34
C SER A 22 -12.85 -13.55 30.85
N GLN A 23 -13.28 -12.46 30.21
CA GLN A 23 -13.06 -12.08 28.81
C GLN A 23 -13.58 -13.12 27.81
N ASP A 24 -14.88 -13.01 27.50
CA ASP A 24 -15.29 -13.26 26.11
C ASP A 24 -14.34 -12.44 25.24
N ALA A 25 -13.53 -13.11 24.43
CA ALA A 25 -12.87 -12.47 23.32
C ALA A 25 -14.01 -12.02 22.39
N ILE A 26 -14.50 -10.79 22.59
CA ILE A 26 -15.53 -10.18 21.75
C ILE A 26 -14.89 -10.11 20.36
N SER A 27 -15.17 -11.11 19.54
CA SER A 27 -14.81 -11.12 18.14
C SER A 27 -15.49 -9.93 17.47
N TYR A 28 -14.90 -9.45 16.36
CA TYR A 28 -15.46 -8.35 15.59
C TYR A 28 -16.96 -8.58 15.34
N GLN A 29 -17.78 -7.72 15.93
CA GLN A 29 -19.23 -7.78 15.77
C GLN A 29 -19.59 -7.16 14.43
N THR A 30 -20.47 -7.82 13.68
CA THR A 30 -21.06 -7.26 12.47
C THR A 30 -22.40 -6.61 12.81
N PRO A 31 -22.68 -5.40 12.30
CA PRO A 31 -24.01 -4.82 12.45
C PRO A 31 -25.07 -5.67 11.73
N PRO A 32 -26.37 -5.44 11.99
CA PRO A 32 -27.45 -6.05 11.21
C PRO A 32 -27.22 -5.87 9.70
N LYS A 33 -27.66 -6.87 8.91
CA LYS A 33 -27.32 -6.96 7.49
C LYS A 33 -27.71 -5.72 6.70
N GLU A 34 -28.86 -5.13 6.97
CA GLU A 34 -29.37 -3.96 6.26
C GLU A 34 -28.46 -2.74 6.47
N ILE A 35 -27.95 -2.58 7.71
CA ILE A 35 -26.99 -1.52 8.05
C ILE A 35 -25.63 -1.83 7.42
N ALA A 36 -25.19 -3.09 7.46
CA ALA A 36 -23.95 -3.53 6.83
C ALA A 36 -23.98 -3.28 5.31
N ASP A 37 -25.06 -3.67 4.63
CA ASP A 37 -25.23 -3.52 3.19
C ASP A 37 -25.29 -2.04 2.78
N LEU A 38 -25.99 -1.20 3.57
CA LEU A 38 -26.03 0.24 3.33
C LEU A 38 -24.64 0.87 3.48
N LEU A 39 -23.90 0.49 4.52
CA LEU A 39 -22.57 1.02 4.81
C LEU A 39 -21.52 0.52 3.80
N LEU A 40 -21.57 -0.76 3.45
CA LEU A 40 -20.59 -1.42 2.57
C LEU A 40 -20.96 -1.33 1.09
N ALA A 41 -22.05 -0.64 0.74
CA ALA A 41 -22.42 -0.36 -0.64
C ALA A 41 -21.22 0.26 -1.39
N LYS A 42 -20.87 -0.33 -2.54
CA LYS A 42 -19.75 0.15 -3.34
C LYS A 42 -20.06 1.56 -3.87
N PRO A 43 -19.11 2.51 -3.75
CA PRO A 43 -19.27 3.83 -4.33
C PRO A 43 -19.20 3.74 -5.86
N THR A 44 -19.58 4.83 -6.53
CA THR A 44 -19.39 4.97 -7.98
C THR A 44 -17.91 4.72 -8.33
N PRO A 45 -17.62 3.83 -9.30
CA PRO A 45 -16.25 3.53 -9.68
C PRO A 45 -15.56 4.77 -10.25
N GLY A 46 -14.23 4.81 -10.09
CA GLY A 46 -13.39 5.74 -10.85
C GLY A 46 -13.48 5.44 -12.34
N VAL A 47 -13.36 6.47 -13.17
CA VAL A 47 -13.51 6.38 -14.63
C VAL A 47 -12.27 6.97 -15.28
N SER A 48 -11.67 6.23 -16.20
CA SER A 48 -10.66 6.74 -17.13
C SER A 48 -11.11 6.43 -18.54
N ILE A 49 -11.05 7.41 -19.43
CA ILE A 49 -11.43 7.26 -20.84
C ILE A 49 -10.16 7.42 -21.68
N ASP A 50 -10.04 6.63 -22.74
CA ASP A 50 -8.97 6.82 -23.73
C ASP A 50 -9.19 8.10 -24.54
N GLY A 51 -8.12 8.64 -25.15
CA GLY A 51 -8.15 9.89 -25.91
C GLY A 51 -9.05 9.84 -27.13
N LYS A 52 -9.37 8.65 -27.63
CA LYS A 52 -10.34 8.43 -28.73
C LYS A 52 -11.79 8.29 -28.28
N ALA A 53 -12.05 8.27 -26.97
CA ALA A 53 -13.38 8.03 -26.40
C ALA A 53 -14.04 6.74 -26.93
N GLU A 54 -13.26 5.68 -27.10
CA GLU A 54 -13.74 4.35 -27.48
C GLU A 54 -13.88 3.43 -26.27
N TRP A 55 -13.02 3.60 -25.27
CA TRP A 55 -12.93 2.73 -24.10
C TRP A 55 -12.97 3.50 -22.80
N ILE A 56 -13.69 2.91 -21.84
CA ILE A 56 -13.73 3.35 -20.44
C ILE A 56 -13.12 2.26 -19.58
N LEU A 57 -12.14 2.59 -18.75
CA LEU A 57 -11.72 1.80 -17.60
C LEU A 57 -12.50 2.23 -16.37
N PHE A 58 -13.31 1.32 -15.82
CA PHE A 58 -13.90 1.45 -14.50
C PHE A 58 -12.99 0.87 -13.44
N SER A 59 -12.77 1.64 -12.39
CA SER A 59 -11.94 1.29 -11.23
C SER A 59 -12.81 1.24 -9.98
N GLU A 60 -13.24 0.06 -9.58
CA GLU A 60 -14.07 -0.11 -8.39
C GLU A 60 -13.21 -0.09 -7.12
N ARG A 61 -13.77 0.43 -6.03
CA ARG A 61 -13.14 0.41 -4.71
C ARG A 61 -14.16 0.05 -3.65
N ASN A 62 -13.70 -0.39 -2.51
CA ASN A 62 -14.53 -0.52 -1.31
C ASN A 62 -14.69 0.84 -0.63
N SER A 63 -15.82 1.05 0.05
CA SER A 63 -16.08 2.26 0.84
C SER A 63 -15.18 2.36 2.08
N TYR A 64 -14.74 1.22 2.59
CA TYR A 64 -13.90 1.12 3.77
C TYR A 64 -12.71 0.20 3.52
N PRO A 65 -11.53 0.53 4.08
CA PRO A 65 -10.38 -0.37 4.10
C PRO A 65 -10.73 -1.63 4.91
N SER A 66 -10.12 -2.75 4.58
CA SER A 66 -10.30 -3.97 5.36
C SER A 66 -9.55 -3.88 6.70
N VAL A 67 -9.88 -4.77 7.65
CA VAL A 67 -9.18 -4.82 8.95
C VAL A 67 -7.69 -5.12 8.75
N GLU A 68 -7.36 -5.96 7.77
CA GLU A 68 -5.98 -6.28 7.38
C GLU A 68 -5.23 -5.05 6.86
N GLU A 69 -5.89 -4.18 6.10
CA GLU A 69 -5.31 -2.93 5.63
C GLU A 69 -5.07 -1.96 6.79
N LEU A 70 -6.02 -1.85 7.72
CA LEU A 70 -5.89 -1.00 8.91
C LEU A 70 -4.79 -1.47 9.87
N ALA A 71 -4.57 -2.79 9.94
CA ALA A 71 -3.54 -3.40 10.79
C ALA A 71 -2.12 -3.29 10.21
N MET A 72 -1.95 -2.79 8.98
CA MET A 72 -0.62 -2.66 8.38
C MET A 72 0.27 -1.71 9.18
N PRO A 73 1.57 -2.06 9.38
CA PRO A 73 2.50 -1.20 10.09
C PRO A 73 2.75 0.10 9.31
N GLU A 74 3.08 1.17 10.05
CA GLU A 74 3.29 2.50 9.48
C GLU A 74 4.50 3.18 10.12
N TYR A 75 5.43 3.63 9.27
CA TYR A 75 6.46 4.62 9.61
C TYR A 75 6.00 6.00 9.20
N ARG A 76 6.22 6.98 10.09
CA ARG A 76 5.90 8.40 9.89
C ARG A 76 7.20 9.18 9.83
N ILE A 77 7.72 9.38 8.63
CA ILE A 77 9.05 9.95 8.41
C ILE A 77 9.04 10.89 7.19
N ALA A 78 9.75 12.01 7.28
CA ALA A 78 9.88 12.99 6.19
C ALA A 78 8.56 13.46 5.55
N GLY A 79 7.49 13.56 6.33
CA GLY A 79 6.14 13.91 5.88
C GLY A 79 5.41 12.77 5.17
N LEU A 80 5.97 11.56 5.16
CA LEU A 80 5.41 10.37 4.54
C LEU A 80 4.90 9.38 5.58
N ARG A 81 3.88 8.62 5.19
CA ARG A 81 3.36 7.46 5.93
C ARG A 81 3.61 6.20 5.12
N LEU A 82 4.58 5.40 5.53
CA LEU A 82 5.13 4.30 4.76
C LEU A 82 4.86 2.97 5.44
N ASN A 83 4.52 1.95 4.66
CA ASN A 83 4.50 0.59 5.15
C ASN A 83 5.93 0.01 5.07
N PRO A 84 6.55 -0.32 6.23
CA PRO A 84 7.93 -0.75 6.28
C PRO A 84 8.17 -2.12 5.62
N ASN A 85 7.13 -2.91 5.40
CA ASN A 85 7.27 -4.27 4.86
C ASN A 85 7.34 -4.31 3.34
N ASN A 86 6.80 -3.30 2.65
CA ASN A 86 6.51 -3.41 1.21
C ASN A 86 6.86 -2.18 0.36
N TYR A 87 7.56 -1.17 0.90
CA TYR A 87 8.02 0.02 0.16
C TYR A 87 6.88 0.79 -0.53
N SER A 88 5.73 0.88 0.13
CA SER A 88 4.56 1.63 -0.33
C SER A 88 4.01 2.58 0.73
N PRO A 89 3.21 3.59 0.37
CA PRO A 89 2.45 4.34 1.35
C PRO A 89 1.50 3.43 2.14
N SER A 90 1.44 3.61 3.46
CA SER A 90 0.59 2.82 4.37
C SER A 90 -0.89 3.20 4.33
N ARG A 91 -1.23 4.32 3.67
CA ARG A 91 -2.59 4.85 3.55
C ARG A 91 -2.85 5.20 2.09
N GLN A 92 -3.66 4.39 1.42
CA GLN A 92 -3.99 4.55 0.01
C GLN A 92 -5.45 4.17 -0.22
N ASN A 93 -6.07 4.77 -1.23
CA ASN A 93 -7.38 4.30 -1.70
C ASN A 93 -7.13 3.25 -2.77
N TYR A 94 -7.24 1.98 -2.39
CA TYR A 94 -7.03 0.89 -3.32
C TYR A 94 -8.21 0.67 -4.24
N ILE A 95 -7.88 0.18 -5.43
CA ILE A 95 -8.82 -0.29 -6.44
C ILE A 95 -8.90 -1.80 -6.30
N ASN A 96 -10.12 -2.31 -6.17
CA ASN A 96 -10.40 -3.71 -5.86
C ASN A 96 -10.94 -4.49 -7.08
N ASN A 97 -11.36 -3.80 -8.15
CA ASN A 97 -11.70 -4.43 -9.42
C ASN A 97 -11.50 -3.48 -10.61
N PHE A 98 -11.26 -4.06 -11.78
CA PHE A 98 -11.25 -3.36 -13.05
C PHE A 98 -12.25 -3.97 -14.04
N SER A 99 -13.00 -3.11 -14.72
CA SER A 99 -13.78 -3.49 -15.90
C SER A 99 -13.60 -2.48 -17.03
N LEU A 100 -13.75 -2.97 -18.26
CA LEU A 100 -13.58 -2.19 -19.48
C LEU A 100 -14.91 -2.07 -20.20
N LYS A 101 -15.34 -0.87 -20.54
CA LYS A 101 -16.55 -0.65 -21.33
C LYS A 101 -16.20 -0.04 -22.68
N ASN A 102 -16.68 -0.66 -23.75
CA ASN A 102 -16.65 -0.06 -25.07
C ASN A 102 -17.84 0.92 -25.20
N ILE A 103 -17.57 2.17 -25.57
CA ILE A 103 -18.59 3.22 -25.62
C ILE A 103 -19.56 2.97 -26.79
N LYS A 104 -19.02 2.63 -27.97
CA LYS A 104 -19.82 2.45 -29.20
C LYS A 104 -20.78 1.26 -29.09
N SER A 105 -20.28 0.11 -28.63
CA SER A 105 -21.10 -1.11 -28.51
C SER A 105 -21.87 -1.20 -27.18
N ASN A 106 -21.58 -0.31 -26.22
CA ASN A 106 -22.11 -0.34 -24.86
C ASN A 106 -21.81 -1.65 -24.10
N GLN A 107 -20.86 -2.46 -24.58
CA GLN A 107 -20.48 -3.72 -23.95
C GLN A 107 -19.45 -3.51 -22.83
N THR A 108 -19.63 -4.23 -21.73
CA THR A 108 -18.69 -4.24 -20.60
C THR A 108 -17.98 -5.59 -20.51
N PHE A 109 -16.68 -5.56 -20.31
CA PHE A 109 -15.79 -6.71 -20.19
C PHE A 109 -15.11 -6.68 -18.83
N GLN A 110 -15.09 -7.83 -18.14
CA GLN A 110 -14.27 -7.98 -16.94
C GLN A 110 -12.81 -8.20 -17.33
N VAL A 111 -11.89 -7.60 -16.57
CA VAL A 111 -10.46 -7.83 -16.77
C VAL A 111 -10.09 -9.16 -16.11
N THR A 112 -9.51 -10.07 -16.89
CA THR A 112 -9.06 -11.38 -16.38
C THR A 112 -7.61 -11.34 -15.94
N GLY A 113 -7.15 -12.29 -15.12
CA GLY A 113 -5.74 -12.36 -14.67
C GLY A 113 -5.36 -11.35 -13.59
N LEU A 114 -6.33 -10.64 -13.01
CA LEU A 114 -6.12 -9.77 -11.86
C LEU A 114 -5.72 -10.59 -10.62
N PRO A 115 -4.80 -10.06 -9.77
CA PRO A 115 -4.59 -10.56 -8.42
C PRO A 115 -5.87 -10.62 -7.59
N SER A 116 -5.94 -11.57 -6.67
CA SER A 116 -7.02 -11.67 -5.69
C SER A 116 -6.44 -11.94 -4.28
N PRO A 117 -6.70 -11.08 -3.28
CA PRO A 117 -7.38 -9.78 -3.39
C PRO A 117 -6.57 -8.76 -4.24
N LEU A 118 -7.27 -7.80 -4.84
CA LEU A 118 -6.68 -6.71 -5.60
C LEU A 118 -6.53 -5.46 -4.72
N TYR A 119 -5.31 -4.94 -4.65
CA TYR A 119 -5.00 -3.64 -4.04
C TYR A 119 -4.27 -2.78 -5.08
N ALA A 120 -4.99 -2.43 -6.13
CA ALA A 120 -4.44 -1.72 -7.26
C ALA A 120 -4.34 -0.21 -7.00
N GLY A 121 -3.36 0.43 -7.64
CA GLY A 121 -3.15 1.87 -7.64
C GLY A 121 -2.30 2.30 -8.84
N ASN A 122 -1.97 3.59 -8.92
CA ASN A 122 -1.02 4.14 -9.91
C ASN A 122 -1.32 3.71 -11.36
N ILE A 123 -2.54 3.95 -11.83
CA ILE A 123 -2.96 3.59 -13.19
C ILE A 123 -2.29 4.52 -14.20
N SER A 124 -1.85 3.96 -15.33
CA SER A 124 -1.34 4.74 -16.46
C SER A 124 -1.54 4.01 -17.79
N TRP A 125 -2.21 4.67 -18.73
CA TRP A 125 -2.27 4.23 -20.13
C TRP A 125 -0.91 4.46 -20.81
N ASN A 126 -0.53 3.55 -21.69
CA ASN A 126 0.60 3.79 -22.58
C ASN A 126 0.22 4.81 -23.67
N PRO A 127 1.19 5.38 -24.42
CA PRO A 127 0.90 6.44 -25.39
C PRO A 127 -0.10 6.06 -26.49
N ALA A 128 -0.05 4.84 -27.01
CA ALA A 128 -1.03 4.33 -27.96
C ALA A 128 -2.37 3.88 -27.35
N GLU A 129 -2.51 3.94 -26.02
CA GLU A 129 -3.71 3.57 -25.26
C GLU A 129 -4.20 2.14 -25.50
N ASN A 130 -3.29 1.22 -25.87
CA ASN A 130 -3.58 -0.19 -26.06
C ASN A 130 -3.14 -1.06 -24.87
N LYS A 131 -2.52 -0.46 -23.86
CA LYS A 131 -2.12 -1.10 -22.60
C LYS A 131 -2.35 -0.17 -21.42
N ILE A 132 -2.68 -0.76 -20.28
CA ILE A 132 -2.88 -0.05 -19.01
C ILE A 132 -1.97 -0.66 -17.95
N ALA A 133 -1.00 0.12 -17.46
CA ALA A 133 -0.20 -0.27 -16.31
C ALA A 133 -0.90 0.08 -15.00
N PHE A 134 -0.71 -0.74 -13.97
CA PHE A 134 -1.10 -0.44 -12.59
C PHE A 134 -0.17 -1.16 -11.61
N THR A 135 -0.03 -0.60 -10.40
CA THR A 135 0.66 -1.29 -9.30
C THR A 135 -0.32 -2.10 -8.49
N ASN A 136 0.07 -3.28 -8.01
CA ASN A 136 -0.67 -4.06 -7.02
C ASN A 136 0.15 -4.18 -5.72
N THR A 137 -0.40 -3.68 -4.61
CA THR A 137 0.27 -3.74 -3.31
C THR A 137 -0.06 -5.05 -2.58
N THR A 138 0.95 -5.73 -2.06
CA THR A 138 0.79 -6.91 -1.20
C THR A 138 1.48 -6.69 0.13
N GLN A 139 1.32 -7.61 1.07
CA GLN A 139 2.06 -7.56 2.34
C GLN A 139 3.58 -7.66 2.15
N LYS A 140 4.05 -8.25 1.04
CA LYS A 140 5.48 -8.50 0.77
C LYS A 140 6.16 -7.40 -0.06
N GLY A 141 5.38 -6.69 -0.87
CA GLY A 141 5.93 -5.77 -1.86
C GLY A 141 4.87 -5.27 -2.83
N VAL A 142 5.28 -4.39 -3.72
CA VAL A 142 4.45 -3.86 -4.81
C VAL A 142 4.88 -4.49 -6.12
N ASP A 143 3.93 -5.00 -6.87
CA ASP A 143 4.14 -5.57 -8.21
C ASP A 143 3.54 -4.66 -9.29
N LEU A 144 4.08 -4.74 -10.50
CA LEU A 144 3.62 -4.02 -11.67
C LEU A 144 2.88 -4.97 -12.61
N TYR A 145 1.65 -4.61 -12.93
CA TYR A 145 0.80 -5.32 -13.86
C TYR A 145 0.49 -4.47 -15.08
N VAL A 146 0.25 -5.14 -16.21
CA VAL A 146 -0.22 -4.53 -17.44
C VAL A 146 -1.47 -5.27 -17.91
N ILE A 147 -2.54 -4.52 -18.16
CA ILE A 147 -3.73 -4.95 -18.89
C ILE A 147 -3.47 -4.73 -20.37
N ASP A 148 -3.60 -5.78 -21.17
CA ASP A 148 -3.60 -5.71 -22.62
C ASP A 148 -5.05 -5.50 -23.13
N MET A 149 -5.30 -4.44 -23.89
CA MET A 149 -6.66 -4.07 -24.31
C MET A 149 -7.25 -5.00 -25.36
N ALA A 150 -6.42 -5.69 -26.15
CA ALA A 150 -6.89 -6.65 -27.14
C ALA A 150 -7.43 -7.92 -26.47
N THR A 151 -6.72 -8.41 -25.45
CA THR A 151 -7.06 -9.64 -24.74
C THR A 151 -7.90 -9.41 -23.48
N LYS A 152 -7.95 -8.19 -22.96
CA LYS A 152 -8.57 -7.80 -21.68
C LYS A 152 -8.01 -8.60 -20.49
N LYS A 153 -6.72 -8.93 -20.57
CA LYS A 153 -6.01 -9.74 -19.58
C LYS A 153 -4.91 -8.92 -18.91
N ALA A 154 -4.87 -8.97 -17.59
CA ALA A 154 -3.80 -8.44 -16.77
C ALA A 154 -2.68 -9.47 -16.58
N MET A 155 -1.43 -9.02 -16.65
CA MET A 155 -0.25 -9.85 -16.40
C MET A 155 0.79 -9.08 -15.59
N LYS A 156 1.44 -9.77 -14.64
CA LYS A 156 2.58 -9.23 -13.91
C LYS A 156 3.79 -9.12 -14.82
N ILE A 157 4.51 -8.00 -14.80
CA ILE A 157 5.66 -7.77 -15.70
C ILE A 157 6.98 -7.51 -14.98
N ASN A 158 6.98 -7.25 -13.66
CA ASN A 158 8.19 -7.00 -12.89
C ASN A 158 8.80 -8.29 -12.30
N LYS A 159 10.13 -8.33 -12.17
CA LYS A 159 10.85 -9.40 -11.43
C LYS A 159 11.07 -9.04 -9.97
N ALA A 160 11.63 -7.86 -9.70
CA ALA A 160 11.83 -7.33 -8.36
C ALA A 160 10.65 -6.46 -7.93
N PHE A 161 10.36 -6.40 -6.62
CA PHE A 161 9.32 -5.50 -6.10
C PHE A 161 9.63 -4.04 -6.40
N LEU A 162 8.58 -3.28 -6.66
CA LEU A 162 8.64 -1.85 -6.92
C LEU A 162 8.89 -1.08 -5.63
N ASN A 163 9.51 0.09 -5.76
CA ASN A 163 9.58 1.12 -4.74
C ASN A 163 8.68 2.29 -5.15
N VAL A 164 7.58 2.49 -4.42
CA VAL A 164 6.58 3.54 -4.67
C VAL A 164 6.49 4.55 -3.52
N VAL A 165 7.56 4.65 -2.72
CA VAL A 165 7.65 5.56 -1.57
C VAL A 165 7.51 7.02 -2.00
N LEU A 166 8.13 7.40 -3.12
CA LEU A 166 8.12 8.77 -3.64
C LEU A 166 7.22 8.89 -4.88
N GLY A 167 5.93 8.64 -4.74
CA GLY A 167 4.94 8.69 -5.83
C GLY A 167 4.87 7.41 -6.67
N SER A 168 4.11 7.42 -7.77
CA SER A 168 3.80 6.20 -8.55
C SER A 168 5.04 5.48 -9.07
N GLY A 169 6.01 6.24 -9.58
CA GLY A 169 7.25 5.72 -10.12
C GLY A 169 7.06 4.92 -11.39
N LEU A 170 5.98 5.14 -12.13
CA LEU A 170 5.73 4.53 -13.43
C LEU A 170 5.80 5.60 -14.52
N THR A 171 6.51 5.31 -15.60
CA THR A 171 6.62 6.22 -16.75
C THR A 171 6.75 5.42 -18.04
N TRP A 172 5.77 5.52 -18.92
CA TRP A 172 5.85 4.92 -20.26
C TRP A 172 6.80 5.74 -21.14
N LEU A 173 7.85 5.11 -21.68
CA LEU A 173 8.72 5.73 -22.68
C LEU A 173 8.13 5.67 -24.08
N ASN A 174 7.40 4.58 -24.36
CA ASN A 174 6.69 4.30 -25.60
C ASN A 174 5.71 3.14 -25.34
N ASP A 175 5.05 2.65 -26.38
CA ASP A 175 3.99 1.64 -26.27
C ASP A 175 4.43 0.28 -25.71
N ASN A 176 5.73 -0.01 -25.74
CA ASN A 176 6.31 -1.28 -25.32
C ASN A 176 7.31 -1.17 -24.18
N THR A 177 7.61 0.06 -23.74
CA THR A 177 8.68 0.32 -22.78
C THR A 177 8.16 1.15 -21.63
N ILE A 178 8.24 0.59 -20.42
CA ILE A 178 7.91 1.27 -19.17
C ILE A 178 9.14 1.34 -18.28
N VAL A 179 9.34 2.50 -17.68
CA VAL A 179 10.37 2.73 -16.67
C VAL A 179 9.71 2.77 -15.30
N TYR A 180 10.31 2.10 -14.34
CA TYR A 180 9.87 2.12 -12.96
C TYR A 180 11.00 1.97 -11.95
N ARG A 181 10.69 2.18 -10.66
CA ARG A 181 11.64 2.09 -9.56
C ARG A 181 11.48 0.78 -8.82
N THR A 182 12.59 0.11 -8.51
CA THR A 182 12.62 -1.15 -7.74
C THR A 182 13.33 -0.98 -6.40
N VAL A 183 12.99 -1.87 -5.47
CA VAL A 183 13.66 -1.97 -4.17
C VAL A 183 15.12 -2.43 -4.36
N THR A 184 16.04 -1.82 -3.61
CA THR A 184 17.47 -2.16 -3.69
C THR A 184 17.91 -3.13 -2.59
N LYS A 185 17.15 -3.20 -1.50
CA LYS A 185 17.41 -4.02 -0.32
C LYS A 185 16.09 -4.60 0.21
N PRO A 186 16.09 -5.77 0.86
CA PRO A 186 14.89 -6.27 1.52
C PRO A 186 14.50 -5.36 2.69
N ALA A 187 13.20 -5.27 2.99
CA ALA A 187 12.68 -4.48 4.12
C ALA A 187 13.32 -4.86 5.47
N SER A 188 13.66 -6.13 5.66
CA SER A 188 14.32 -6.65 6.86
C SER A 188 15.73 -6.10 7.09
N ALA A 189 16.35 -5.48 6.09
CA ALA A 189 17.65 -4.82 6.21
C ALA A 189 17.55 -3.34 6.62
N ALA A 190 16.35 -2.85 6.95
CA ALA A 190 16.15 -1.48 7.41
C ALA A 190 16.97 -1.18 8.68
N PRO A 191 17.52 0.04 8.82
CA PRO A 191 18.22 0.46 10.02
C PRO A 191 17.39 0.20 11.28
N THR A 192 18.02 -0.37 12.30
CA THR A 192 17.40 -0.52 13.62
C THR A 192 17.57 0.75 14.44
N LYS A 193 16.54 1.09 15.21
CA LYS A 193 16.61 2.27 16.08
C LYS A 193 17.70 2.06 17.14
N PRO A 194 18.72 2.92 17.23
CA PRO A 194 19.77 2.76 18.23
C PRO A 194 19.19 2.96 19.64
N LEU A 195 19.62 2.13 20.59
CA LEU A 195 19.21 2.24 22.00
C LEU A 195 19.73 3.53 22.64
N MET A 196 20.90 3.99 22.21
CA MET A 196 21.52 5.23 22.66
C MET A 196 21.63 6.21 21.48
N PRO A 197 21.05 7.41 21.56
CA PRO A 197 21.25 8.44 20.54
C PRO A 197 22.74 8.77 20.41
N LYS A 198 23.25 8.87 19.18
CA LYS A 198 24.66 9.23 18.92
C LYS A 198 25.00 10.67 19.33
N GLY A 199 23.99 11.52 19.56
CA GLY A 199 24.11 12.92 19.92
C GLY A 199 22.73 13.60 19.93
N PRO A 200 22.66 14.91 20.23
CA PRO A 200 21.42 15.66 20.16
C PRO A 200 20.90 15.74 18.72
N THR A 201 19.58 15.82 18.54
CA THR A 201 18.99 16.24 17.27
C THR A 201 19.34 17.71 17.03
N ILE A 202 20.08 18.00 15.95
CA ILE A 202 20.38 19.35 15.52
C ILE A 202 19.45 19.71 14.36
N GLN A 203 18.72 20.81 14.48
CA GLN A 203 17.95 21.38 13.38
C GLN A 203 18.59 22.71 12.97
N GLN A 204 18.87 22.88 11.67
CA GLN A 204 19.44 24.10 11.12
C GLN A 204 18.38 24.81 10.27
N ASN A 205 18.11 26.08 10.60
CA ASN A 205 17.28 26.96 9.79
C ASN A 205 18.18 28.04 9.17
N LEU A 206 18.72 27.76 7.98
CA LEU A 206 19.50 28.74 7.22
C LEU A 206 18.54 29.59 6.37
N GLY A 207 18.42 30.89 6.65
CA GLY A 207 17.58 31.80 5.85
C GLY A 207 16.91 32.92 6.64
N LYS A 208 16.03 33.67 5.97
CA LYS A 208 15.19 34.71 6.59
C LYS A 208 13.92 34.09 7.18
N ALA A 209 13.43 34.64 8.29
CA ALA A 209 12.16 34.25 8.87
C ALA A 209 11.02 34.46 7.85
N ALA A 210 10.36 33.37 7.47
CA ALA A 210 9.19 33.36 6.61
C ALA A 210 8.15 32.39 7.21
N PRO A 211 6.85 32.70 7.13
CA PRO A 211 5.82 31.73 7.51
C PRO A 211 5.97 30.49 6.62
N SER A 212 6.28 29.35 7.25
CA SER A 212 6.36 28.05 6.58
C SER A 212 5.16 27.21 6.99
N ALA A 213 4.65 26.41 6.06
CA ALA A 213 3.58 25.48 6.37
C ALA A 213 4.05 24.49 7.46
N THR A 214 3.20 24.25 8.47
CA THR A 214 3.47 23.22 9.47
C THR A 214 3.21 21.85 8.87
N TYR A 215 4.26 21.14 8.50
CA TYR A 215 4.16 19.76 8.03
C TYR A 215 4.20 18.79 9.21
N GLN A 216 3.32 17.79 9.18
CA GLN A 216 3.37 16.67 10.12
C GLN A 216 4.49 15.70 9.72
N ASP A 217 4.89 14.85 10.66
CA ASP A 217 5.75 13.68 10.39
C ASP A 217 7.11 14.00 9.73
N LEU A 218 7.61 15.24 9.90
CA LEU A 218 8.94 15.65 9.43
C LEU A 218 10.05 14.82 10.09
N ILE A 219 11.24 14.84 9.48
CA ILE A 219 12.46 14.24 10.04
C ILE A 219 12.77 14.89 11.39
N LYS A 220 12.92 14.08 12.46
CA LYS A 220 13.18 14.54 13.83
C LYS A 220 14.49 14.02 14.39
N SER A 221 15.16 13.10 13.71
CA SER A 221 16.39 12.49 14.20
C SER A 221 17.27 11.96 13.06
N PRO A 222 18.58 11.78 13.30
CA PRO A 222 19.47 11.10 12.36
C PRO A 222 19.05 9.67 12.00
N PHE A 223 18.22 9.04 12.84
CA PHE A 223 17.63 7.74 12.55
C PHE A 223 16.52 7.85 11.50
N ASP A 224 15.67 8.88 11.59
CA ASP A 224 14.63 9.14 10.58
C ASP A 224 15.25 9.46 9.22
N GLU A 225 16.38 10.16 9.19
CA GLU A 225 17.17 10.40 7.97
C GLU A 225 17.63 9.09 7.33
N GLN A 226 18.22 8.19 8.13
CA GLN A 226 18.67 6.88 7.66
C GLN A 226 17.51 6.00 7.17
N LEU A 227 16.37 6.01 7.88
CA LEU A 227 15.17 5.30 7.44
C LEU A 227 14.65 5.88 6.13
N PHE A 228 14.55 7.20 6.02
CA PHE A 228 14.10 7.86 4.80
C PHE A 228 15.02 7.52 3.63
N GLU A 229 16.34 7.67 3.79
CA GLU A 229 17.31 7.32 2.76
C GLU A 229 17.18 5.85 2.35
N PHE A 230 17.05 4.94 3.31
CA PHE A 230 16.89 3.51 3.05
C PHE A 230 15.63 3.19 2.22
N PHE A 231 14.47 3.71 2.63
CA PHE A 231 13.20 3.44 1.96
C PHE A 231 13.01 4.24 0.67
N ALA A 232 13.59 5.43 0.55
CA ALA A 232 13.46 6.27 -0.64
C ALA A 232 14.50 5.94 -1.74
N THR A 233 15.61 5.27 -1.38
CA THR A 233 16.60 4.80 -2.35
C THR A 233 16.00 3.68 -3.19
N SER A 234 16.11 3.82 -4.51
CA SER A 234 15.59 2.86 -5.47
C SER A 234 16.53 2.70 -6.67
N GLN A 235 16.40 1.57 -7.37
CA GLN A 235 17.04 1.36 -8.67
C GLN A 235 16.02 1.69 -9.76
N LEU A 236 16.39 2.54 -10.71
CA LEU A 236 15.57 2.77 -11.90
C LEU A 236 15.74 1.58 -12.85
N VAL A 237 14.63 1.04 -13.36
CA VAL A 237 14.61 -0.11 -14.26
C VAL A 237 13.75 0.22 -15.47
N LYS A 238 14.26 -0.06 -16.66
CA LYS A 238 13.52 -0.06 -17.91
C LYS A 238 13.08 -1.48 -18.22
N ASN A 239 11.80 -1.69 -18.44
CA ASN A 239 11.26 -2.95 -18.98
C ASN A 239 10.80 -2.70 -20.42
N THR A 240 11.44 -3.37 -21.37
CA THR A 240 11.06 -3.36 -22.79
C THR A 240 10.53 -4.74 -23.16
N ALA A 241 9.21 -4.86 -23.32
CA ALA A 241 8.55 -6.12 -23.68
C ALA A 241 8.97 -7.34 -22.83
N GLY A 242 9.14 -7.15 -21.51
CA GLY A 242 9.54 -8.20 -20.56
C GLY A 242 11.04 -8.27 -20.25
N VAL A 243 11.88 -7.54 -21.01
CA VAL A 243 13.32 -7.46 -20.76
C VAL A 243 13.61 -6.28 -19.84
N GLU A 244 14.08 -6.57 -18.63
CA GLU A 244 14.45 -5.57 -17.63
C GLU A 244 15.93 -5.19 -17.71
N THR A 245 16.22 -3.89 -17.70
CA THR A 245 17.58 -3.34 -17.67
C THR A 245 17.66 -2.21 -16.64
N PRO A 246 18.61 -2.24 -15.70
CA PRO A 246 18.82 -1.14 -14.77
C PRO A 246 19.32 0.11 -15.51
N ILE A 247 18.89 1.28 -15.05
CA ILE A 247 19.34 2.59 -15.53
C ILE A 247 20.12 3.28 -14.40
N GLY A 248 21.38 3.63 -14.66
CA GLY A 248 22.21 4.36 -13.71
C GLY A 248 22.44 3.60 -12.40
N LYS A 249 22.93 4.32 -11.40
CA LYS A 249 23.15 3.79 -10.04
C LYS A 249 21.87 3.96 -9.19
N PRO A 250 21.70 3.16 -8.13
CA PRO A 250 20.68 3.42 -7.13
C PRO A 250 20.78 4.84 -6.55
N ALA A 251 19.65 5.51 -6.42
CA ALA A 251 19.55 6.86 -5.87
C ALA A 251 18.14 7.14 -5.35
N ILE A 252 17.95 8.29 -4.69
CA ILE A 252 16.62 8.79 -4.33
C ILE A 252 16.05 9.53 -5.54
N TYR A 253 15.07 8.93 -6.20
CA TYR A 253 14.39 9.51 -7.36
C TYR A 253 13.05 10.11 -6.92
N GLN A 254 12.95 11.45 -6.87
CA GLN A 254 11.66 12.10 -6.57
C GLN A 254 10.74 12.15 -7.80
N ARG A 255 11.32 12.43 -8.99
CA ARG A 255 10.61 12.48 -10.27
C ARG A 255 11.53 11.98 -11.36
N VAL A 256 10.96 11.32 -12.36
CA VAL A 256 11.63 10.93 -13.59
C VAL A 256 10.81 11.51 -14.73
N ASN A 257 11.46 12.28 -15.60
CA ASN A 257 10.83 12.85 -16.79
C ASN A 257 11.62 12.40 -18.01
N ILE A 258 10.90 12.22 -19.12
CA ILE A 258 11.50 11.91 -20.41
C ILE A 258 11.89 13.25 -21.05
N SER A 259 13.12 13.35 -21.55
CA SER A 259 13.53 14.48 -22.38
C SER A 259 12.81 14.40 -23.74
N PRO A 260 12.41 15.52 -24.33
CA PRO A 260 12.16 15.60 -25.77
C PRO A 260 13.34 15.02 -26.57
#